data_AF-A0A957HAW5-F1
#
_entry.id   AF-A0A957HAW5-F1
#
_cell.length_a   1.000
_cell.length_b   1.000
_cell.length_c   1.000
_cell.angle_alpha   90.00
_cell.angle_beta   90.00
_cell.angle_gamma   90.00
#
_symmetry.space_group_name_H-M   'P 1'
#
loop_
_entity.id
_entity.type
_entity.pdbx_description
1 polymer ?
#
loop_
_entity_poly.entity_id
_entity_poly.type
_entity_poly.pdbx_seq_one_letter_code
_entity_poly.pdbx_strand_id
1 'polypeptide(L)'
;MRPAKQSFRRWWQPPRRLADREAERSVSFLELFYDLIYVVIVAELAHALALNLSWAGIGQFAFLFVIVWWAWLNGSIYHDLHGNNDIRTRVFTFLQMGTVAAMAVFAHNAMGAGGVGFALAYAAFQALLLYLWWRTGVHDPDHRPLSNRYSVGYLLATLLFVASAFLAAPIRHTLWILATVLTLAMPLYLGNLGRHIPSIQAQIELSAQMSPSLLERFG
;
A
#
# COMPACT_ATOMS: atom_id res chain seq x y z
N MET A 1 -30.44 -22.30 17.00
CA MET A 1 -28.98 -22.26 16.75
C MET A 1 -28.74 -21.85 15.29
N ARG A 2 -28.16 -20.67 15.03
CA ARG A 2 -27.82 -20.26 13.65
C ARG A 2 -26.63 -21.10 13.16
N PRO A 3 -26.65 -21.67 11.94
CA PRO A 3 -25.60 -22.57 11.49
C PRO A 3 -24.27 -21.82 11.35
N ALA A 4 -23.18 -22.37 11.91
CA ALA A 4 -21.84 -21.75 11.95
C ALA A 4 -21.32 -21.24 10.59
N LYS A 5 -21.74 -21.88 9.48
CA LYS A 5 -21.42 -21.42 8.11
C LYS A 5 -21.95 -20.01 7.80
N GLN A 6 -23.08 -19.61 8.39
CA GLN A 6 -23.69 -18.29 8.18
C GLN A 6 -22.98 -17.19 9.00
N SER A 7 -22.34 -17.54 10.13
CA SER A 7 -21.51 -16.59 10.90
C SER A 7 -20.14 -16.40 10.25
N PHE A 8 -19.50 -17.47 9.76
CA PHE A 8 -18.22 -17.38 9.05
C PHE A 8 -18.32 -16.51 7.78
N ARG A 9 -19.42 -16.61 7.04
CA ARG A 9 -19.70 -15.78 5.85
C ARG A 9 -19.90 -14.29 6.15
N ARG A 10 -20.25 -13.93 7.40
CA ARG A 10 -20.26 -12.53 7.87
C ARG A 10 -18.87 -12.06 8.26
N TRP A 11 -17.99 -12.95 8.69
CA TRP A 11 -16.64 -12.59 9.15
C TRP A 11 -15.65 -12.51 7.99
N TRP A 12 -15.78 -13.36 6.97
CA TRP A 12 -14.88 -13.41 5.82
C TRP A 12 -15.63 -13.07 4.51
N GLN A 13 -15.89 -11.78 4.28
CA GLN A 13 -16.60 -11.33 3.09
C GLN A 13 -15.65 -11.21 1.89
N PRO A 14 -16.12 -11.05 0.65
CA PRO A 14 -15.30 -10.53 -0.44
C PRO A 14 -14.96 -9.04 -0.24
N PRO A 15 -13.94 -8.48 -0.92
CA PRO A 15 -13.69 -7.04 -0.93
C PRO A 15 -14.94 -6.25 -1.31
N ARG A 16 -15.16 -5.08 -0.70
CA ARG A 16 -16.24 -4.18 -1.10
C ARG A 16 -16.03 -3.76 -2.54
N ARG A 17 -17.09 -3.78 -3.35
CA ARG A 17 -17.02 -3.29 -4.73
C ARG A 17 -16.90 -1.78 -4.74
N LEU A 18 -16.31 -1.24 -5.80
CA LEU A 18 -16.14 0.21 -5.93
C LEU A 18 -17.49 0.95 -5.95
N ALA A 19 -18.53 0.35 -6.55
CA ALA A 19 -19.87 0.92 -6.63
C ALA A 19 -20.64 0.89 -5.30
N ASP A 20 -20.26 0.02 -4.36
CA ASP A 20 -20.96 -0.19 -3.08
C ASP A 20 -20.38 0.69 -1.94
N ARG A 21 -19.70 1.80 -2.28
CA ARG A 21 -19.11 2.70 -1.27
C ARG A 21 -20.21 3.37 -0.44
N GLU A 22 -20.06 3.31 0.87
CA GLU A 22 -20.95 3.99 1.82
C GLU A 22 -20.68 5.49 1.80
N ALA A 23 -21.72 6.30 1.60
CA ALA A 23 -21.61 7.76 1.53
C ALA A 23 -21.22 8.40 2.87
N GLU A 24 -21.61 7.79 4.00
CA GLU A 24 -21.34 8.29 5.37
C GLU A 24 -20.55 7.26 6.19
N ARG A 25 -19.32 6.96 5.77
CA ARG A 25 -18.40 6.13 6.55
C ARG A 25 -17.53 7.01 7.45
N SER A 26 -17.46 6.67 8.72
CA SER A 26 -16.49 7.23 9.66
C SER A 26 -15.18 6.44 9.68
N VAL A 27 -14.07 7.11 10.00
CA VAL A 27 -12.76 6.48 10.17
C VAL A 27 -12.80 5.50 11.34
N SER A 28 -12.40 4.25 11.12
CA SER A 28 -12.35 3.25 12.19
C SER A 28 -11.12 3.42 13.08
N PHE A 29 -11.20 3.00 14.35
CA PHE A 29 -10.05 2.97 15.26
C PHE A 29 -8.84 2.23 14.66
N LEU A 30 -9.09 1.16 13.91
CA LEU A 30 -8.04 0.36 13.29
C LEU A 30 -7.30 1.14 12.19
N GLU A 31 -8.00 2.01 11.45
CA GLU A 31 -7.38 2.89 10.45
C GLU A 31 -6.53 3.97 11.11
N LEU A 32 -7.00 4.55 12.21
CA LEU A 32 -6.18 5.48 13.00
C LEU A 32 -4.94 4.80 13.58
N PHE A 33 -5.08 3.55 14.04
CA PHE A 33 -3.95 2.76 14.51
C PHE A 33 -2.98 2.41 13.36
N TYR A 34 -3.50 2.21 12.14
CA TYR A 34 -2.70 2.00 10.94
C TYR A 34 -1.83 3.22 10.66
N ASP A 35 -2.39 4.42 10.75
CA ASP A 35 -1.65 5.68 10.61
C ASP A 35 -0.52 5.82 11.62
N LEU A 36 -0.77 5.46 12.89
CA LEU A 36 0.23 5.56 13.94
C LEU A 36 1.47 4.72 13.63
N ILE A 37 1.31 3.54 13.02
CA ILE A 37 2.45 2.71 12.64
C ILE A 37 3.31 3.37 11.55
N TYR A 38 2.72 4.16 10.66
CA TYR A 38 3.48 4.94 9.68
C TYR A 38 4.22 6.12 10.31
N VAL A 39 3.65 6.75 11.34
CA VAL A 39 4.35 7.77 12.12
C VAL A 39 5.61 7.19 12.76
N VAL A 40 5.55 5.97 13.30
CA VAL A 40 6.72 5.30 13.90
C VAL A 40 7.85 5.08 12.89
N ILE A 41 7.57 4.50 11.72
CA ILE A 41 8.62 4.31 10.71
C ILE A 41 9.19 5.62 10.17
N VAL A 42 8.36 6.67 10.01
CA VAL A 42 8.85 8.00 9.62
C VAL A 42 9.74 8.59 10.71
N ALA A 43 9.40 8.40 11.99
CA ALA A 43 10.24 8.81 13.11
C ALA A 43 11.59 8.08 13.12
N GLU A 44 11.61 6.77 12.85
CA GLU A 44 12.86 6.00 12.73
C GLU A 44 13.74 6.50 11.57
N LEU A 45 13.15 6.81 10.42
CA LEU A 45 13.87 7.40 9.30
C LEU A 45 14.42 8.81 9.65
N ALA A 46 13.64 9.63 10.34
CA ALA A 46 14.06 10.95 10.78
C ALA A 46 15.17 10.88 11.84
N HIS A 47 15.10 9.90 12.75
CA HIS A 47 16.14 9.66 13.75
C HIS A 47 17.46 9.24 13.08
N ALA A 48 17.41 8.36 12.08
CA ALA A 48 18.57 7.99 11.27
C ALA A 48 19.21 9.21 10.56
N LEU A 49 18.38 10.11 10.02
CA LEU A 49 18.84 11.36 9.43
C LEU A 49 19.50 12.28 10.46
N ALA A 50 18.91 12.42 11.64
CA ALA A 50 19.43 13.28 12.70
C ALA A 50 20.85 12.86 13.15
N LEU A 51 21.15 11.57 13.12
CA LEU A 51 22.48 11.04 13.44
C LEU A 51 23.52 11.29 12.35
N ASN A 52 23.11 11.55 11.10
CA ASN A 52 24.00 11.78 9.96
C ASN A 52 23.49 12.92 9.06
N LEU A 53 23.38 14.12 9.64
CA LEU A 53 22.84 15.28 8.94
C LEU A 53 23.81 15.80 7.87
N SER A 54 23.58 15.38 6.63
CA SER A 54 24.35 15.75 5.44
C SER A 54 23.44 15.78 4.21
N TRP A 55 23.88 16.39 3.10
CA TRP A 55 23.12 16.35 1.84
C TRP A 55 22.83 14.93 1.36
N ALA A 56 23.81 14.02 1.52
CA ALA A 56 23.62 12.61 1.21
C ALA A 56 22.58 11.95 2.14
N GLY A 57 22.65 12.25 3.45
CA GLY A 57 21.67 11.77 4.44
C GLY A 57 20.25 12.26 4.12
N ILE A 58 20.08 13.53 3.75
CA ILE A 58 18.78 14.10 3.34
C ILE A 58 18.25 13.36 2.11
N GLY A 59 19.10 13.09 1.11
CA GLY A 59 18.71 12.33 -0.08
C GLY A 59 18.26 10.90 0.24
N GLN A 60 18.98 10.21 1.15
CA GLN A 60 18.61 8.87 1.62
C GLN A 60 17.29 8.88 2.38
N PHE A 61 17.10 9.84 3.29
CA PHE A 61 15.85 10.03 4.01
C PHE A 61 14.69 10.28 3.03
N ALA A 62 14.82 11.25 2.12
CA ALA A 62 13.78 11.59 1.17
C ALA A 62 13.39 10.38 0.30
N PHE A 63 14.37 9.59 -0.14
CA PHE A 63 14.14 8.38 -0.91
C PHE A 63 13.34 7.33 -0.14
N LEU A 64 13.76 6.99 1.08
CA LEU A 64 13.06 6.02 1.93
C LEU A 64 11.69 6.54 2.36
N PHE A 65 11.58 7.83 2.64
CA PHE A 65 10.32 8.51 2.95
C PHE A 65 9.33 8.35 1.80
N VAL A 66 9.74 8.58 0.54
CA VAL A 66 8.86 8.39 -0.63
C VAL A 66 8.37 6.95 -0.73
N ILE A 67 9.24 5.96 -0.51
CA ILE A 67 8.86 4.53 -0.50
C ILE A 67 7.77 4.25 0.55
N VAL A 68 7.97 4.74 1.78
CA VAL A 68 7.07 4.53 2.92
C VAL A 68 5.76 5.30 2.73
N TRP A 69 5.85 6.57 2.33
CA TRP A 69 4.70 7.43 2.06
C TRP A 69 3.84 6.88 0.94
N TRP A 70 4.45 6.35 -0.12
CA TRP A 70 3.71 5.72 -1.21
C TRP A 70 2.98 4.45 -0.76
N ALA A 71 3.64 3.62 0.07
CA ALA A 71 3.01 2.46 0.69
C ALA A 71 1.82 2.84 1.58
N TRP A 72 1.98 3.89 2.40
CA TRP A 72 0.91 4.44 3.23
C TRP A 72 -0.28 4.89 2.39
N LEU A 73 -0.02 5.70 1.36
CA LEU A 73 -1.05 6.25 0.49
C LEU A 73 -1.86 5.14 -0.18
N ASN A 74 -1.18 4.14 -0.76
CA ASN A 74 -1.85 3.01 -1.41
C ASN A 74 -2.67 2.18 -0.41
N GLY A 75 -2.12 1.84 0.75
CA GLY A 75 -2.87 1.10 1.78
C GLY A 75 -4.09 1.87 2.29
N SER A 76 -3.95 3.17 2.48
CA SER A 76 -5.02 4.07 2.89
C SER A 76 -6.14 4.15 1.86
N ILE A 77 -5.79 4.32 0.59
CA ILE A 77 -6.75 4.31 -0.53
C ILE A 77 -7.45 2.95 -0.62
N TYR A 78 -6.72 1.84 -0.50
CA TYR A 78 -7.33 0.52 -0.53
C TYR A 78 -8.34 0.34 0.62
N HIS A 79 -7.99 0.77 1.84
CA HIS A 79 -8.91 0.74 2.98
C HIS A 79 -10.14 1.61 2.74
N ASP A 80 -9.98 2.78 2.11
CA ASP A 80 -11.10 3.65 1.77
C ASP A 80 -12.06 2.98 0.77
N LEU A 81 -11.51 2.49 -0.35
CA LEU A 81 -12.30 1.95 -1.46
C LEU A 81 -12.91 0.58 -1.13
N HIS A 82 -12.13 -0.34 -0.55
CA HIS A 82 -12.46 -1.77 -0.50
C HIS A 82 -12.54 -2.36 0.92
N GLY A 83 -12.31 -1.53 1.95
CA GLY A 83 -12.40 -1.93 3.36
C GLY A 83 -13.83 -2.33 3.78
N ASN A 84 -13.92 -3.37 4.61
CA ASN A 84 -15.15 -3.80 5.28
C ASN A 84 -14.91 -3.88 6.79
N ASN A 85 -15.95 -3.77 7.61
CA ASN A 85 -15.85 -4.05 9.05
C ASN A 85 -15.95 -5.56 9.34
N ASP A 86 -15.05 -6.35 8.74
CA ASP A 86 -15.01 -7.81 8.83
C ASP A 86 -13.64 -8.34 9.33
N ILE A 87 -13.55 -9.63 9.69
CA ILE A 87 -12.30 -10.21 10.23
C ILE A 87 -11.21 -10.23 9.16
N ARG A 88 -11.59 -10.39 7.89
CA ARG A 88 -10.65 -10.40 6.76
C ARG A 88 -9.87 -9.10 6.69
N THR A 89 -10.58 -7.98 6.64
CA THR A 89 -9.96 -6.64 6.62
C THR A 89 -9.02 -6.49 7.81
N ARG A 90 -9.47 -6.83 9.02
CA ARG A 90 -8.65 -6.73 10.24
C ARG A 90 -7.36 -7.55 10.16
N VAL A 91 -7.45 -8.81 9.72
CA VAL A 91 -6.29 -9.70 9.59
C VAL A 91 -5.27 -9.11 8.60
N PHE A 92 -5.71 -8.68 7.42
CA PHE A 92 -4.79 -8.08 6.44
C PHE A 92 -4.20 -6.76 6.93
N THR A 93 -4.99 -5.92 7.62
CA THR A 93 -4.46 -4.69 8.23
C THR A 93 -3.38 -5.00 9.26
N PHE A 94 -3.59 -5.98 10.15
CA PHE A 94 -2.57 -6.37 11.13
C PHE A 94 -1.33 -6.97 10.47
N LEU A 95 -1.49 -7.76 9.40
CA LEU A 95 -0.36 -8.26 8.63
C LEU A 95 0.44 -7.12 7.99
N GLN A 96 -0.24 -6.14 7.39
CA GLN A 96 0.39 -4.95 6.83
C GLN A 96 1.11 -4.15 7.92
N MET A 97 0.47 -3.88 9.06
CA MET A 97 1.11 -3.22 10.21
C MET A 97 2.37 -3.97 10.66
N GLY A 98 2.32 -5.31 10.73
CA GLY A 98 3.47 -6.14 11.07
C GLY A 98 4.63 -5.98 10.09
N THR A 99 4.34 -5.92 8.78
CA THR A 99 5.37 -5.66 7.77
C THR A 99 5.94 -4.25 7.87
N VAL A 100 5.12 -3.23 8.20
CA VAL A 100 5.60 -1.85 8.40
C VAL A 100 6.43 -1.73 9.67
N ALA A 101 6.04 -2.39 10.75
CA ALA A 101 6.84 -2.48 11.96
C ALA A 101 8.20 -3.17 11.69
N ALA A 102 8.21 -4.24 10.89
CA ALA A 102 9.46 -4.86 10.45
C ALA A 102 10.32 -3.92 9.61
N MET A 103 9.72 -3.11 8.71
CA MET A 103 10.46 -2.08 8.00
C MET A 103 11.09 -1.06 8.96
N ALA A 104 10.37 -0.64 10.00
CA ALA A 104 10.88 0.29 11.01
C ALA A 104 12.12 -0.27 11.73
N VAL A 105 12.13 -1.56 12.08
CA VAL A 105 13.30 -2.24 12.69
C VAL A 105 14.56 -2.10 11.82
N PHE A 106 14.41 -2.14 10.50
CA PHE A 106 15.54 -2.03 9.56
C PHE A 106 15.78 -0.60 9.04
N ALA A 107 14.88 0.35 9.34
CA ALA A 107 14.88 1.70 8.77
C ALA A 107 16.17 2.46 9.07
N HIS A 108 16.70 2.33 10.30
CA HIS A 108 17.90 3.03 10.74
C HIS A 108 19.13 2.77 9.85
N ASN A 109 19.29 1.55 9.34
CA ASN A 109 20.41 1.16 8.48
C ASN A 109 19.93 0.56 7.14
N ALA A 110 18.81 1.07 6.61
CA ALA A 110 18.20 0.54 5.38
C ALA A 110 19.10 0.68 4.15
N MET A 111 19.96 1.71 4.09
CA MET A 111 20.92 1.91 2.99
C MET A 111 22.20 1.05 3.14
N GLY A 112 22.34 0.32 4.25
CA GLY A 112 23.50 -0.51 4.57
C GLY A 112 23.12 -1.94 4.95
N ALA A 113 23.52 -2.37 6.14
CA ALA A 113 23.35 -3.76 6.61
C ALA A 113 21.87 -4.14 6.81
N GLY A 114 21.02 -3.17 7.15
CA GLY A 114 19.57 -3.36 7.29
C GLY A 114 18.82 -3.49 5.96
N GLY A 115 19.47 -3.18 4.82
CA GLY A 115 18.77 -3.08 3.54
C GLY A 115 18.12 -4.37 3.06
N VAL A 116 18.69 -5.54 3.37
CA VAL A 116 18.05 -6.83 3.03
C VAL A 116 16.73 -6.99 3.81
N GLY A 117 16.76 -6.72 5.12
CA GLY A 117 15.57 -6.78 5.97
C GLY A 117 14.51 -5.77 5.55
N PHE A 118 14.91 -4.53 5.25
CA PHE A 118 14.00 -3.50 4.75
C PHE A 118 13.36 -3.91 3.42
N ALA A 119 14.15 -4.41 2.46
CA ALA A 119 13.64 -4.87 1.16
C ALA A 119 12.60 -5.98 1.29
N LEU A 120 12.88 -6.99 2.14
CA LEU A 120 11.97 -8.11 2.34
C LEU A 120 10.69 -7.70 3.07
N ALA A 121 10.80 -6.83 4.08
CA ALA A 121 9.64 -6.31 4.80
C ALA A 121 8.75 -5.46 3.87
N TYR A 122 9.33 -4.60 3.04
CA TYR A 122 8.59 -3.83 2.04
C TYR A 122 7.99 -4.72 0.95
N ALA A 123 8.73 -5.74 0.47
CA ALA A 123 8.22 -6.71 -0.49
C ALA A 123 7.01 -7.49 0.08
N ALA A 124 7.06 -7.87 1.35
CA ALA A 124 5.94 -8.53 2.01
C ALA A 124 4.70 -7.60 2.09
N PHE A 125 4.91 -6.32 2.43
CA PHE A 125 3.84 -5.32 2.40
C PHE A 125 3.22 -5.20 1.00
N GLN A 126 4.07 -5.08 -0.03
CA GLN A 126 3.64 -4.97 -1.42
C GLN A 126 2.91 -6.22 -1.89
N ALA A 127 3.36 -7.41 -1.48
CA ALA A 127 2.69 -8.67 -1.80
C ALA A 127 1.29 -8.76 -1.18
N LEU A 128 1.11 -8.27 0.05
CA LEU A 128 -0.21 -8.18 0.68
C LEU A 128 -1.13 -7.22 -0.09
N LEU A 129 -0.66 -6.02 -0.43
CA LEU A 129 -1.45 -5.07 -1.23
C LEU A 129 -1.76 -5.59 -2.63
N LEU A 130 -0.78 -6.20 -3.30
CA LEU A 130 -0.95 -6.85 -4.58
C LEU A 130 -2.06 -7.90 -4.51
N TYR A 131 -2.00 -8.78 -3.52
CA TYR A 131 -3.02 -9.80 -3.32
C TYR A 131 -4.40 -9.17 -3.13
N LEU A 132 -4.49 -8.12 -2.31
CA LEU A 132 -5.74 -7.40 -2.03
C LEU A 132 -6.31 -6.76 -3.30
N TRP A 133 -5.50 -6.01 -4.06
CA TRP A 133 -5.91 -5.39 -5.31
C TRP A 133 -6.33 -6.42 -6.36
N TRP A 134 -5.55 -7.48 -6.56
CA TRP A 134 -5.89 -8.55 -7.49
C TRP A 134 -7.19 -9.24 -7.08
N ARG A 135 -7.38 -9.50 -5.78
CA ARG A 135 -8.59 -10.12 -5.26
C ARG A 135 -9.81 -9.24 -5.49
N THR A 136 -9.70 -7.91 -5.39
CA THR A 136 -10.79 -7.01 -5.78
C THR A 136 -11.18 -7.21 -7.23
N GLY A 137 -10.23 -7.25 -8.17
CA GLY A 137 -10.53 -7.48 -9.59
C GLY A 137 -11.19 -8.84 -9.87
N VAL A 138 -10.93 -9.86 -9.05
CA VAL A 138 -11.65 -11.14 -9.14
C VAL A 138 -13.13 -10.98 -8.76
N HIS A 139 -13.43 -10.25 -7.67
CA HIS A 139 -14.77 -10.15 -7.07
C HIS A 139 -15.62 -8.96 -7.57
N ASP A 140 -14.99 -7.99 -8.22
CA ASP A 140 -15.60 -6.81 -8.83
C ASP A 140 -15.29 -6.81 -10.34
N PRO A 141 -16.16 -7.42 -11.17
CA PRO A 141 -15.97 -7.48 -12.63
C PRO A 141 -15.86 -6.10 -13.29
N ASP A 142 -16.56 -5.10 -12.74
CA ASP A 142 -16.59 -3.75 -13.28
C ASP A 142 -15.27 -3.04 -12.98
N HIS A 143 -14.70 -3.26 -11.79
CA HIS A 143 -13.39 -2.73 -11.40
C HIS A 143 -12.17 -3.53 -11.91
N ARG A 144 -12.40 -4.74 -12.42
CA ARG A 144 -11.35 -5.67 -12.89
C ARG A 144 -10.36 -5.08 -13.91
N PRO A 145 -10.77 -4.30 -14.93
CA PRO A 145 -9.84 -3.78 -15.93
C PRO A 145 -8.75 -2.88 -15.34
N LEU A 146 -9.10 -2.02 -14.38
CA LEU A 146 -8.15 -1.14 -13.69
C LEU A 146 -7.33 -1.94 -12.67
N SER A 147 -8.02 -2.68 -11.80
CA SER A 147 -7.40 -3.46 -10.73
C SER A 147 -6.36 -4.47 -11.24
N ASN A 148 -6.62 -5.18 -12.34
CA ASN A 148 -5.65 -6.15 -12.88
C ASN A 148 -4.37 -5.46 -13.39
N ARG A 149 -4.51 -4.31 -14.09
CA ARG A 149 -3.35 -3.55 -14.59
C ARG A 149 -2.55 -2.96 -13.44
N TYR A 150 -3.25 -2.43 -12.44
CA TYR A 150 -2.63 -1.98 -11.19
C TYR A 150 -1.83 -3.10 -10.52
N SER A 151 -2.44 -4.28 -10.39
CA SER A 151 -1.82 -5.47 -9.81
C SER A 151 -0.58 -5.93 -10.57
N VAL A 152 -0.59 -5.91 -11.92
CA VAL A 152 0.61 -6.27 -12.71
C VAL A 152 1.79 -5.33 -12.42
N GLY A 153 1.55 -4.02 -12.35
CA GLY A 153 2.59 -3.05 -11.98
C GLY A 153 3.17 -3.30 -10.59
N TYR A 154 2.32 -3.60 -9.61
CA TYR A 154 2.75 -3.93 -8.25
C TYR A 154 3.43 -5.29 -8.13
N LEU A 155 3.05 -6.28 -8.94
CA LEU A 155 3.76 -7.56 -9.03
C LEU A 155 5.20 -7.35 -9.48
N LEU A 156 5.41 -6.58 -10.55
CA LEU A 156 6.75 -6.25 -11.04
C LEU A 156 7.57 -5.50 -9.97
N ALA A 157 6.99 -4.49 -9.31
CA ALA A 157 7.65 -3.78 -8.23
C ALA A 157 8.00 -4.69 -7.05
N THR A 158 7.11 -5.61 -6.68
CA THR A 158 7.34 -6.61 -5.62
C THR A 158 8.50 -7.52 -5.99
N LEU A 159 8.54 -8.04 -7.22
CA LEU A 159 9.62 -8.90 -7.70
C LEU A 159 10.97 -8.17 -7.71
N LEU A 160 11.00 -6.89 -8.08
CA LEU A 160 12.21 -6.07 -8.02
C LEU A 160 12.73 -5.92 -6.58
N PHE A 161 11.84 -5.69 -5.61
CA PHE A 161 12.23 -5.62 -4.19
C PHE A 161 12.70 -6.98 -3.64
N VAL A 162 12.03 -8.08 -3.98
CA VAL A 162 12.49 -9.43 -3.61
C VAL A 162 13.87 -9.71 -4.21
N ALA A 163 14.07 -9.43 -5.51
CA ALA A 163 15.36 -9.63 -6.17
C ALA A 163 16.47 -8.79 -5.53
N SER A 164 16.15 -7.55 -5.11
CA SER A 164 17.11 -6.65 -4.47
C SER A 164 17.69 -7.20 -3.16
N ALA A 165 16.96 -8.06 -2.45
CA ALA A 165 17.41 -8.69 -1.21
C ALA A 165 18.63 -9.61 -1.41
N PHE A 166 18.79 -10.17 -2.61
CA PHE A 166 19.89 -11.05 -2.98
C PHE A 166 21.09 -10.31 -3.57
N LEU A 167 21.00 -8.99 -3.73
CA LEU A 167 22.02 -8.16 -4.38
C LEU A 167 22.62 -7.17 -3.39
N ALA A 168 23.92 -6.88 -3.56
CA ALA A 168 24.61 -5.86 -2.79
C ALA A 168 24.31 -4.45 -3.32
N ALA A 169 24.58 -3.44 -2.50
CA ALA A 169 24.66 -2.06 -2.99
C ALA A 169 25.81 -1.94 -4.02
N PRO A 170 25.67 -1.12 -5.08
CA PRO A 170 24.57 -0.18 -5.34
C PRO A 170 23.36 -0.80 -6.05
N ILE A 171 23.47 -2.00 -6.61
CA ILE A 171 22.44 -2.63 -7.47
C ILE A 171 21.11 -2.75 -6.74
N ARG A 172 21.13 -3.10 -5.45
CA ARG A 172 19.93 -3.12 -4.58
C ARG A 172 19.14 -1.82 -4.65
N HIS A 173 19.81 -0.69 -4.45
CA HIS A 173 19.18 0.62 -4.42
C HIS A 173 18.68 1.03 -5.81
N THR A 174 19.38 0.65 -6.89
CA THR A 174 18.88 0.83 -8.26
C THR A 174 17.57 0.09 -8.48
N LEU A 175 17.43 -1.15 -8.00
CA LEU A 175 16.16 -1.88 -8.10
C LEU A 175 15.05 -1.23 -7.29
N TRP A 176 15.35 -0.68 -6.11
CA TRP A 176 14.36 0.07 -5.32
C TRP A 176 13.89 1.33 -6.05
N ILE A 177 14.80 2.08 -6.68
CA ILE A 177 14.45 3.26 -7.50
C ILE A 177 13.54 2.83 -8.65
N LEU A 178 13.91 1.79 -9.41
CA LEU A 178 13.11 1.30 -10.53
C LEU A 178 11.71 0.88 -10.08
N ALA A 179 11.62 0.13 -8.98
CA ALA A 179 10.34 -0.30 -8.42
C ALA A 179 9.48 0.89 -7.95
N THR A 180 10.10 1.87 -7.30
CA THR A 180 9.41 3.07 -6.78
C THR A 180 8.88 3.93 -7.92
N VAL A 181 9.72 4.19 -8.93
CA VAL A 181 9.33 4.92 -10.15
C VAL A 181 8.21 4.19 -10.88
N LEU A 182 8.31 2.86 -11.00
CA LEU A 182 7.25 2.05 -11.59
C LEU A 182 5.92 2.25 -10.86
N THR A 183 5.91 2.17 -9.52
CA THR A 183 4.67 2.33 -8.74
C THR A 183 4.13 3.75 -8.75
N LEU A 184 5.00 4.77 -8.74
CA LEU A 184 4.61 6.18 -8.85
C LEU A 184 4.05 6.52 -10.25
N ALA A 185 4.54 5.86 -11.29
CA ALA A 185 4.05 6.03 -12.64
C ALA A 185 2.68 5.37 -12.87
N MET A 186 2.25 4.42 -12.02
CA MET A 186 1.00 3.68 -12.23
C MET A 186 -0.25 4.57 -12.31
N PRO A 187 -0.48 5.55 -11.41
CA PRO A 187 -1.63 6.44 -11.54
C PRO A 187 -1.60 7.30 -12.81
N LEU A 188 -0.41 7.76 -13.23
CA LEU A 188 -0.24 8.52 -14.47
C LEU A 188 -0.53 7.66 -15.70
N TYR A 189 -0.02 6.43 -15.71
CA TYR A 189 -0.26 5.44 -16.76
C TYR A 189 -1.76 5.12 -16.87
N LEU A 190 -2.42 4.83 -15.75
CA LEU A 190 -3.86 4.52 -15.72
C LEU A 190 -4.70 5.74 -16.10
N GLY A 191 -4.35 6.95 -15.64
CA GLY A 191 -5.02 8.19 -16.02
C GLY A 191 -4.91 8.47 -17.52
N ASN A 192 -3.74 8.27 -18.12
CA ASN A 192 -3.58 8.41 -19.56
C ASN A 192 -4.38 7.34 -20.33
N LEU A 193 -4.41 6.11 -19.82
CA LEU A 193 -5.20 5.04 -20.43
C LEU A 193 -6.72 5.28 -20.32
N GLY A 194 -7.17 5.86 -19.21
CA GLY A 194 -8.56 6.27 -19.00
C GLY A 194 -9.08 7.20 -20.09
N ARG A 195 -8.26 8.15 -20.56
CA ARG A 195 -8.61 9.05 -21.68
C ARG A 195 -9.00 8.32 -22.97
N HIS A 196 -8.56 7.08 -23.14
CA HIS A 196 -8.84 6.27 -24.32
C HIS A 196 -9.80 5.10 -24.06
N ILE A 197 -10.00 4.72 -22.79
CA ILE A 197 -10.82 3.57 -22.38
C ILE A 197 -11.89 4.05 -21.40
N PRO A 198 -13.15 4.26 -21.86
CA PRO A 198 -14.22 4.82 -21.03
C PRO A 198 -14.50 4.04 -19.73
N SER A 199 -14.34 2.71 -19.76
CA SER A 199 -14.55 1.89 -18.57
C SER A 199 -13.50 2.13 -17.48
N ILE A 200 -12.25 2.44 -17.86
CA ILE A 200 -11.18 2.79 -16.92
C ILE A 200 -11.39 4.22 -16.41
N GLN A 201 -11.79 5.15 -17.30
CA GLN A 201 -12.10 6.52 -16.91
C GLN A 201 -13.19 6.59 -15.84
N ALA A 202 -14.31 5.89 -16.06
CA ALA A 202 -15.40 5.84 -15.09
C ALA A 202 -14.95 5.30 -13.72
N GLN A 203 -14.06 4.31 -13.70
CA GLN A 203 -13.51 3.77 -12.45
C GLN A 203 -12.59 4.77 -11.75
N ILE A 204 -11.76 5.50 -12.51
CA ILE A 204 -10.90 6.56 -11.95
C ILE A 204 -11.78 7.65 -11.32
N GLU A 205 -12.81 8.11 -12.03
CA GLU A 205 -13.73 9.13 -11.52
C GLU A 205 -14.44 8.68 -10.24
N LEU A 206 -14.95 7.44 -10.21
CA LEU A 206 -15.55 6.85 -9.01
C LEU A 206 -14.55 6.72 -7.85
N SER A 207 -13.29 6.39 -8.13
CA SER A 207 -12.24 6.30 -7.11
C SER A 207 -11.76 7.66 -6.62
N ALA A 208 -11.81 8.69 -7.47
CA ALA A 208 -11.37 10.05 -7.17
C ALA A 208 -12.40 10.85 -6.38
N GLN A 209 -13.66 10.41 -6.33
CA GLN A 209 -14.65 10.97 -5.43
C GLN A 209 -14.16 10.80 -3.98
N MET A 210 -13.83 11.94 -3.35
CA MET A 210 -13.38 11.96 -1.97
C MET A 210 -14.52 11.49 -1.07
N SER A 211 -14.25 10.44 -0.29
CA SER A 211 -15.15 10.04 0.78
C SER A 211 -15.02 11.04 1.94
N PRO A 212 -16.06 11.19 2.78
CA PRO A 212 -15.96 11.93 4.03
C PRO A 212 -14.81 11.43 4.93
N SER A 213 -14.53 10.12 4.92
CA SER A 213 -13.40 9.54 5.67
C SER A 213 -12.02 10.00 5.18
N LEU A 214 -11.85 10.25 3.88
CA LEU A 214 -10.60 10.86 3.38
C LEU A 214 -10.53 12.34 3.80
N LEU A 215 -11.65 13.07 3.72
CA LEU A 215 -11.69 14.46 4.18
C LEU A 215 -11.35 14.59 5.67
N GLU A 216 -11.89 13.73 6.54
CA GLU A 216 -11.54 13.69 7.98
C GLU A 216 -10.05 13.38 8.24
N ARG A 217 -9.38 12.70 7.31
CA ARG A 217 -7.96 12.31 7.46
C ARG A 217 -7.01 13.39 6.94
N PHE A 218 -7.48 14.30 6.09
CA PHE A 218 -6.67 15.29 5.39
C PHE A 218 -7.05 16.76 5.69
N GLY A 219 -8.15 17.02 6.39
CA GLY A 219 -8.62 18.36 6.82
C GLY A 219 -8.67 18.50 8.33
#